data_AF-A0A8J3PSV0-F1
#
_entry.id   AF-A0A8J3PSV0-F1
#
_cell.length_a   1.000
_cell.length_b   1.000
_cell.length_c   1.000
_cell.angle_alpha   90.00
_cell.angle_beta   90.00
_cell.angle_gamma   90.00
#
_symmetry.space_group_name_H-M   'P 1'
#
loop_
_entity.id
_entity.type
_entity.pdbx_description
1 polymer ?
#
loop_
_entity_poly.entity_id
_entity_poly.type
_entity_poly.pdbx_seq_one_letter_code
_entity_poly.pdbx_strand_id
1 'polypeptide(L)'
;MTIRDDHALAADLATEAGERLLTLRDKQGFADQRALKDAGDQASHRFLTEALQRLRPSDSVLSEEATREERMDPRRLTADRVWIIDPLDGTREFSEEGRSDWAVHVALWERGGLTAGAVALPAQGRTLTTAAPPVIAEPGDEFRIAVSRTRPPEFVRKLAVLAGADLVPIGSAGAKISAVLTGEVEAYVHAGGQYEWDSAAPVAVALAAGAHASRIDGSPLVYNQADPSLPDILVCLPDLAPTLLAGIRDLHR
;
A
#
# COMPACT_ATOMS: atom_id res chain seq x y z
N MET A 1 18.38 25.38 5.96
CA MET A 1 17.87 23.99 5.85
C MET A 1 16.76 24.04 4.83
N THR A 2 17.03 23.60 3.59
CA THR A 2 16.04 23.64 2.51
C THR A 2 14.89 22.73 2.91
N ILE A 3 13.67 23.25 2.95
CA ILE A 3 12.46 22.45 3.15
C ILE A 3 12.43 21.47 1.97
N ARG A 4 12.69 20.19 2.21
CA ARG A 4 12.57 19.15 1.18
C ARG A 4 11.12 19.07 0.74
N ASP A 5 10.91 18.85 -0.55
CA ASP A 5 9.60 18.54 -1.11
C ASP A 5 8.99 17.27 -0.46
N ASP A 6 7.67 17.21 -0.34
CA ASP A 6 6.96 16.13 0.34
C ASP A 6 7.03 14.81 -0.46
N HIS A 7 7.07 14.86 -1.79
CA HIS A 7 7.25 13.66 -2.62
C HIS A 7 8.63 13.04 -2.41
N ALA A 8 9.68 13.88 -2.42
CA ALA A 8 11.04 13.45 -2.12
C ALA A 8 11.16 12.92 -0.69
N LEU A 9 10.52 13.57 0.28
CA LEU A 9 10.50 13.10 1.67
C LEU A 9 9.85 11.72 1.81
N ALA A 10 8.69 11.49 1.17
CA ALA A 10 8.04 10.18 1.18
C ALA A 10 8.96 9.09 0.62
N ALA A 11 9.63 9.37 -0.51
CA ALA A 11 10.58 8.47 -1.15
C ALA A 11 11.79 8.14 -0.26
N ASP A 12 12.41 9.16 0.35
CA ASP A 12 13.54 9.01 1.26
C ASP A 12 13.15 8.13 2.47
N LEU A 13 12.01 8.43 3.10
CA LEU A 13 11.54 7.72 4.30
C LEU A 13 11.21 6.26 4.01
N ALA A 14 10.47 5.98 2.93
CA ALA A 14 10.13 4.61 2.56
C ALA A 14 11.39 3.79 2.23
N THR A 15 12.33 4.38 1.48
CA THR A 15 13.57 3.71 1.09
C THR A 15 14.45 3.41 2.31
N GLU A 16 14.70 4.41 3.17
CA GLU A 16 15.54 4.24 4.36
C GLU A 16 14.93 3.27 5.37
N ALA A 17 13.61 3.30 5.58
CA ALA A 17 12.91 2.31 6.39
C ALA A 17 13.10 0.88 5.83
N GLY A 18 12.99 0.73 4.50
CA GLY A 18 13.24 -0.53 3.81
C GLY A 18 14.67 -1.06 4.00
N GLU A 19 15.68 -0.21 3.85
CA GLU A 19 17.09 -0.57 4.06
C GLU A 19 17.37 -1.01 5.51
N ARG A 20 16.74 -0.32 6.48
CA ARG A 20 16.81 -0.69 7.90
C ARG A 20 16.17 -2.05 8.16
N LEU A 21 15.02 -2.33 7.54
CA LEU A 21 14.34 -3.62 7.63
C LEU A 21 15.17 -4.76 7.02
N LEU A 22 15.83 -4.54 5.87
CA LEU A 22 16.77 -5.52 5.30
C LEU A 22 17.93 -5.80 6.25
N THR A 23 18.54 -4.74 6.80
CA THR A 23 19.64 -4.88 7.77
C THR A 23 19.22 -5.66 9.02
N LEU A 24 17.99 -5.45 9.49
CA LEU A 24 17.42 -6.17 10.64
C LEU A 24 17.20 -7.64 10.29
N ARG A 25 16.59 -7.92 9.13
CA ARG A 25 16.32 -9.27 8.61
C ARG A 25 17.61 -10.09 8.49
N ASP A 26 18.67 -9.49 7.95
CA ASP A 26 19.99 -10.13 7.81
C ASP A 26 20.65 -10.43 9.16
N LYS A 27 20.53 -9.52 10.13
CA LYS A 27 21.14 -9.68 11.47
C LYS A 27 20.42 -10.70 12.34
N GLN A 28 19.09 -10.70 12.30
CA GLN A 28 18.26 -11.52 13.19
C GLN A 28 18.01 -12.92 12.60
N GLY A 29 17.99 -13.04 11.28
CA GLY A 29 17.68 -14.28 10.59
C GLY A 29 16.22 -14.74 10.81
N PHE A 30 15.91 -15.95 10.34
CA PHE A 30 14.53 -16.43 10.20
C PHE A 30 14.11 -17.50 11.23
N ALA A 31 14.96 -17.76 12.23
CA ALA A 31 14.74 -18.85 13.19
C ALA A 31 13.50 -18.61 14.09
N ASP A 32 13.27 -17.35 14.49
CA ASP A 32 12.08 -16.94 15.23
C ASP A 32 11.31 -15.89 14.43
N GLN A 33 10.34 -16.36 13.66
CA GLN A 33 9.52 -15.51 12.80
C GLN A 33 8.76 -14.47 13.61
N ARG A 34 8.27 -14.80 14.82
CA ARG A 34 7.49 -13.84 15.62
C ARG A 34 8.39 -12.72 16.11
N ALA A 35 9.55 -13.06 16.66
CA ALA A 35 10.51 -12.05 17.11
C ALA A 35 11.00 -11.16 15.95
N LEU A 36 11.13 -11.72 14.73
CA LEU A 36 11.51 -10.95 13.55
C LEU A 36 10.41 -9.96 13.12
N LYS A 37 9.15 -10.39 13.13
CA LYS A 37 7.99 -9.52 12.85
C LYS A 37 7.94 -8.34 13.80
N ASP A 38 7.84 -8.65 15.10
CA ASP A 38 7.69 -7.66 16.17
C ASP A 38 8.86 -6.64 16.15
N ALA A 39 10.08 -7.11 15.84
CA ALA A 39 11.25 -6.24 15.73
C ALA A 39 11.23 -5.36 14.46
N GLY A 40 10.79 -5.92 13.33
CA GLY A 40 10.65 -5.19 12.06
C GLY A 40 9.63 -4.06 12.15
N ASP A 41 8.40 -4.40 12.57
CA ASP A 41 7.30 -3.45 12.74
C ASP A 41 7.73 -2.31 13.68
N GLN A 42 8.24 -2.65 14.87
CA GLN A 42 8.65 -1.66 15.86
C GLN A 42 9.83 -0.78 15.39
N ALA A 43 10.83 -1.36 14.73
CA ALA A 43 12.00 -0.61 14.29
C ALA A 43 11.65 0.38 13.18
N SER A 44 10.84 -0.05 12.21
CA SER A 44 10.37 0.80 11.12
C SER A 44 9.44 1.91 11.64
N HIS A 45 8.50 1.55 12.53
CA HIS A 45 7.56 2.51 13.12
C HIS A 45 8.29 3.64 13.86
N ARG A 46 9.24 3.30 14.74
CA ARG A 46 10.05 4.30 15.46
C ARG A 46 10.80 5.22 14.51
N PHE A 47 11.47 4.65 13.51
CA PHE A 47 12.22 5.44 12.54
C PHE A 47 11.32 6.44 11.80
N LEU A 48 10.20 5.96 11.24
CA LEU A 48 9.30 6.81 10.47
C LEU A 48 8.66 7.90 11.32
N THR A 49 8.16 7.56 12.52
CA THR A 49 7.52 8.53 13.41
C THR A 49 8.50 9.57 13.95
N GLU A 50 9.70 9.19 14.38
CA GLU A 50 10.75 10.12 14.81
C GLU A 50 11.20 11.04 13.67
N ALA A 51 11.35 10.50 12.46
CA ALA A 51 11.74 11.28 11.30
C ALA A 51 10.65 12.28 10.90
N LEU A 52 9.39 11.87 10.88
CA LEU A 52 8.25 12.74 10.59
C LEU A 52 8.08 13.82 11.66
N GLN A 53 8.18 13.48 12.95
CA GLN A 53 8.13 14.46 14.03
C GLN A 53 9.23 15.51 13.91
N ARG A 54 10.43 15.12 13.47
CA ARG A 54 11.56 16.03 13.28
C ARG A 54 11.45 16.89 12.02
N LEU A 55 10.98 16.32 10.91
CA LEU A 55 10.98 16.95 9.59
C LEU A 55 9.67 17.68 9.24
N ARG A 56 8.57 17.28 9.87
CA ARG A 56 7.20 17.78 9.71
C ARG A 56 6.49 17.86 11.07
N PRO A 57 7.02 18.62 12.05
CA PRO A 57 6.49 18.65 13.43
C PRO A 57 5.03 19.13 13.55
N SER A 58 4.50 19.80 12.53
CA SER A 58 3.12 20.30 12.50
C SER A 58 2.12 19.34 11.83
N ASP A 59 2.60 18.31 11.13
CA ASP A 59 1.74 17.35 10.44
C ASP A 59 1.34 16.24 11.43
N SER A 60 0.11 15.72 11.31
CA SER A 60 -0.30 14.54 12.08
C SER A 60 0.22 13.25 11.45
N VAL A 61 0.28 12.16 12.22
CA VAL A 61 0.68 10.84 11.73
C VAL A 61 -0.37 9.80 12.10
N LEU A 62 -0.78 8.99 11.13
CA LEU A 62 -1.59 7.80 11.28
C LEU A 62 -0.71 6.59 10.90
N SER A 63 -0.36 5.76 11.88
CA SER A 63 0.47 4.57 11.67
C SER A 63 -0.30 3.31 12.07
N GLU A 64 -0.10 2.21 11.36
CA GLU A 64 -0.58 0.88 11.77
C GLU A 64 -0.15 0.56 13.22
N GLU A 65 1.16 0.66 13.45
CA GLU A 65 1.84 0.32 14.71
C GLU A 65 1.61 1.31 15.86
N ALA A 66 0.86 2.39 15.63
CA ALA A 66 0.49 3.30 16.70
C ALA A 66 -0.53 2.68 17.64
N THR A 67 -0.51 3.11 18.90
CA THR A 67 -1.51 2.71 19.89
C THR A 67 -2.91 3.09 19.41
N ARG A 68 -3.93 2.41 19.95
CA ARG A 68 -5.33 2.75 19.64
C ARG A 68 -5.64 4.21 19.97
N GLU A 69 -5.08 4.72 21.07
CA GLU A 69 -5.27 6.09 21.53
C GLU A 69 -4.69 7.10 20.53
N GLU A 70 -3.47 6.87 20.04
CA GLU A 70 -2.83 7.72 19.03
C GLU A 70 -3.57 7.71 17.69
N ARG A 71 -4.04 6.54 17.22
CA ARG A 71 -4.82 6.45 15.97
C ARG A 71 -6.16 7.18 16.04
N MET A 72 -6.75 7.23 17.22
CA MET A 72 -8.04 7.86 17.49
C MET A 72 -7.91 9.32 17.97
N ASP A 73 -6.72 9.91 17.90
CA ASP A 73 -6.52 11.30 18.28
C ASP A 73 -7.37 12.24 17.40
N PRO A 74 -8.33 13.00 17.98
CA PRO A 74 -9.22 13.86 17.21
C PRO A 74 -8.47 14.99 16.49
N ARG A 75 -7.25 15.36 16.93
CA ARG A 75 -6.44 16.40 16.28
C ARG A 75 -6.14 16.06 14.83
N ARG A 76 -5.98 14.76 14.52
CA ARG A 76 -5.77 14.25 13.15
C ARG A 76 -6.95 14.59 12.23
N LEU A 77 -8.18 14.51 12.73
CA LEU A 77 -9.39 14.74 11.94
C LEU A 77 -9.62 16.22 11.60
N THR A 78 -8.97 17.13 12.33
CA THR A 78 -8.99 18.57 12.09
C THR A 78 -7.71 19.08 11.41
N ALA A 79 -6.71 18.22 11.21
CA ALA A 79 -5.45 18.59 10.60
C ALA A 79 -5.62 18.76 9.09
N ASP A 80 -4.93 19.75 8.51
CA ASP A 80 -4.88 19.91 7.06
C ASP A 80 -4.00 18.85 6.39
N ARG A 81 -3.05 18.27 7.14
CA ARG A 81 -2.00 17.38 6.66
C ARG A 81 -1.80 16.19 7.59
N VAL A 82 -1.86 14.98 7.04
CA VAL A 82 -1.73 13.73 7.77
C VAL A 82 -0.83 12.77 7.00
N TRP A 83 0.27 12.34 7.60
CA TRP A 83 1.07 11.24 7.07
C TRP A 83 0.42 9.92 7.45
N ILE A 84 0.08 9.10 6.46
CA ILE A 84 -0.50 7.78 6.65
C ILE A 84 0.58 6.76 6.29
N ILE A 85 1.02 5.98 7.27
CA ILE A 85 2.17 5.08 7.14
C ILE A 85 1.82 3.65 7.54
N ASP A 86 2.35 2.72 6.74
CA ASP A 86 2.47 1.32 7.10
C ASP A 86 3.98 1.02 7.22
N PRO A 87 4.50 0.89 8.45
CA PRO A 87 5.91 0.64 8.65
C PRO A 87 6.41 -0.68 8.05
N LEU A 88 5.54 -1.68 7.89
CA LEU A 88 5.88 -2.99 7.35
C LEU A 88 4.63 -3.73 6.84
N ASP A 89 4.21 -3.42 5.63
CA ASP A 89 3.11 -4.16 4.99
C ASP A 89 3.60 -5.54 4.53
N GLY A 90 2.86 -6.59 4.88
CA GLY A 90 3.28 -7.97 4.64
C GLY A 90 4.28 -8.49 5.68
N THR A 91 4.10 -8.13 6.96
CA THR A 91 4.85 -8.64 8.13
C THR A 91 5.03 -10.17 8.11
N ARG A 92 4.04 -10.92 7.60
CA ARG A 92 4.18 -12.37 7.39
C ARG A 92 5.27 -12.69 6.38
N GLU A 93 5.18 -12.14 5.17
CA GLU A 93 6.14 -12.33 4.09
C GLU A 93 7.54 -11.85 4.48
N PHE A 94 7.66 -10.74 5.22
CA PHE A 94 8.93 -10.27 5.76
C PHE A 94 9.66 -11.35 6.59
N SER A 95 8.92 -12.08 7.43
CA SER A 95 9.46 -13.13 8.29
C SER A 95 9.69 -14.49 7.62
N GLU A 96 9.27 -14.66 6.36
CA GLU A 96 9.45 -15.89 5.60
C GLU A 96 10.75 -15.79 4.77
N GLU A 97 11.66 -16.74 4.93
CA GLU A 97 12.93 -16.76 4.18
C GLU A 97 12.67 -16.82 2.66
N GLY A 98 13.44 -16.06 1.88
CA GLY A 98 13.34 -16.04 0.41
C GLY A 98 12.15 -15.26 -0.15
N ARG A 99 11.25 -14.71 0.68
CA ARG A 99 10.14 -13.85 0.20
C ARG A 99 10.58 -12.42 -0.04
N SER A 100 9.96 -11.81 -1.05
CA SER A 100 10.22 -10.44 -1.53
C SER A 100 8.97 -9.59 -1.73
N ASP A 101 7.80 -10.11 -1.35
CA ASP A 101 6.48 -9.48 -1.48
C ASP A 101 6.00 -8.88 -0.14
N TRP A 102 6.78 -7.93 0.36
CA TRP A 102 6.51 -7.09 1.54
C TRP A 102 7.00 -5.67 1.24
N ALA A 103 6.45 -4.68 1.91
CA ALA A 103 6.62 -3.28 1.55
C ALA A 103 6.72 -2.34 2.77
N VAL A 104 7.05 -1.08 2.50
CA VAL A 104 6.87 0.05 3.43
C VAL A 104 6.05 1.11 2.74
N HIS A 105 5.02 1.63 3.40
CA HIS A 105 4.14 2.66 2.85
C HIS A 105 4.35 3.99 3.55
N VAL A 106 4.60 5.04 2.77
CA VAL A 106 4.63 6.42 3.28
C VAL A 106 3.79 7.29 2.38
N ALA A 107 2.65 7.76 2.87
CA ALA A 107 1.76 8.66 2.15
C ALA A 107 1.53 9.96 2.93
N LEU A 108 1.30 11.03 2.19
CA LEU A 108 0.76 12.28 2.71
C LEU A 108 -0.65 12.47 2.16
N TRP A 109 -1.59 12.62 3.07
CA TRP A 109 -2.91 13.15 2.81
C TRP A 109 -2.94 14.64 3.13
N GLU A 110 -3.49 15.45 2.23
CA GLU A 110 -3.69 16.89 2.43
C GLU A 110 -5.09 17.30 1.94
N ARG A 111 -5.88 17.90 2.83
CA ARG A 111 -7.18 18.54 2.55
C ARG A 111 -8.12 17.74 1.62
N GLY A 112 -8.22 16.44 1.86
CA GLY A 112 -9.16 15.55 1.16
C GLY A 112 -8.55 14.66 0.08
N GLY A 113 -7.27 14.80 -0.24
CA GLY A 113 -6.60 13.99 -1.25
C GLY A 113 -5.23 13.49 -0.82
N LEU A 114 -4.78 12.39 -1.43
CA LEU A 114 -3.40 11.92 -1.33
C LEU A 114 -2.53 12.77 -2.26
N THR A 115 -1.54 13.49 -1.71
CA THR A 115 -0.70 14.43 -2.47
C THR A 115 0.70 13.91 -2.71
N ALA A 116 1.27 13.17 -1.75
CA ALA A 116 2.56 12.50 -1.91
C ALA A 116 2.48 11.05 -1.42
N GLY A 117 3.34 10.21 -1.96
CA GLY A 117 3.35 8.78 -1.67
C GLY A 117 4.59 8.07 -2.19
N ALA A 118 5.04 7.08 -1.44
CA ALA A 118 6.07 6.13 -1.83
C ALA A 118 5.79 4.73 -1.27
N VAL A 119 6.10 3.72 -2.07
CA VAL A 119 6.04 2.29 -1.70
C VAL A 119 7.42 1.71 -1.93
N ALA A 120 8.14 1.39 -0.85
CA ALA A 120 9.38 0.65 -0.96
C ALA A 120 9.08 -0.85 -1.02
N LEU A 121 9.77 -1.56 -1.93
CA LEU A 121 9.79 -3.02 -2.05
C LEU A 121 11.23 -3.47 -1.79
N PRO A 122 11.68 -3.53 -0.53
CA PRO A 122 13.11 -3.50 -0.23
C PRO A 122 13.83 -4.75 -0.74
N ALA A 123 13.21 -5.92 -0.57
CA ALA A 123 13.75 -7.18 -1.10
C ALA A 123 13.78 -7.26 -2.64
N GLN A 124 13.15 -6.31 -3.34
CA GLN A 124 13.20 -6.18 -4.80
C GLN A 124 14.10 -5.02 -5.26
N GLY A 125 14.76 -4.32 -4.32
CA GLY A 125 15.70 -3.24 -4.60
C GLY A 125 15.08 -2.02 -5.28
N ARG A 126 13.80 -1.73 -5.03
CA ARG A 126 13.09 -0.61 -5.69
C ARG A 126 12.13 0.13 -4.76
N THR A 127 11.87 1.39 -5.07
CA THR A 127 10.85 2.23 -4.44
C THR A 127 10.04 2.92 -5.53
N LEU A 128 8.72 2.72 -5.56
CA LEU A 128 7.81 3.42 -6.46
C LEU A 128 7.35 4.71 -5.78
N THR A 129 7.30 5.83 -6.51
CA THR A 129 7.10 7.15 -5.90
C THR A 129 6.20 8.04 -6.72
N THR A 130 5.55 8.99 -6.06
CA THR A 130 4.85 10.10 -6.73
C THR A 130 5.82 11.18 -7.26
N ALA A 131 7.07 11.24 -6.77
CA ALA A 131 8.10 12.16 -7.26
C ALA A 131 8.55 11.81 -8.69
N ALA A 132 8.61 10.52 -8.98
CA ALA A 132 8.86 9.95 -10.30
C ALA A 132 7.92 8.75 -10.49
N PRO A 133 6.66 9.02 -10.91
CA PRO A 133 5.67 7.96 -11.09
C PRO A 133 6.13 6.91 -12.09
N PRO A 134 5.88 5.61 -11.85
CA PRO A 134 6.20 4.57 -12.81
C PRO A 134 5.38 4.76 -14.09
N VAL A 135 5.96 4.35 -15.22
CA VAL A 135 5.23 4.26 -16.49
C VAL A 135 4.53 2.90 -16.53
N ILE A 136 3.21 2.93 -16.54
CA ILE A 136 2.39 1.72 -16.61
C ILE A 136 2.53 1.11 -18.01
N ALA A 137 2.76 -0.20 -18.08
CA ALA A 137 2.84 -0.92 -19.34
C ALA A 137 1.45 -1.07 -19.98
N GLU A 138 1.43 -1.17 -21.31
CA GLU A 138 0.25 -1.60 -22.05
C GLU A 138 -0.18 -3.02 -21.60
N PRO A 139 -1.49 -3.32 -21.54
CA PRO A 139 -1.96 -4.65 -21.20
C PRO A 139 -1.38 -5.71 -22.15
N GLY A 140 -0.92 -6.82 -21.58
CA GLY A 140 -0.51 -8.00 -22.35
C GLY A 140 -1.69 -8.80 -22.89
N ASP A 141 -1.39 -9.87 -23.62
CA ASP A 141 -2.41 -10.79 -24.16
C ASP A 141 -3.08 -11.64 -23.06
N GLU A 142 -2.40 -11.86 -21.94
CA GLU A 142 -2.90 -12.60 -20.78
C GLU A 142 -3.45 -11.63 -19.73
N PHE A 143 -4.65 -11.90 -19.21
CA PHE A 143 -5.24 -11.10 -18.15
C PHE A 143 -5.01 -11.75 -16.78
N ARG A 144 -4.32 -11.06 -15.88
CA ARG A 144 -3.93 -11.57 -14.56
C ARG A 144 -4.45 -10.65 -13.46
N ILE A 145 -4.98 -11.26 -12.40
CA ILE A 145 -5.52 -10.57 -11.23
C ILE A 145 -4.73 -10.99 -10.00
N ALA A 146 -4.03 -10.03 -9.39
CA ALA A 146 -3.39 -10.22 -8.10
C ALA A 146 -4.42 -10.45 -6.99
N VAL A 147 -4.17 -11.41 -6.12
CA VAL A 147 -5.02 -11.73 -4.96
C VAL A 147 -4.21 -12.03 -3.72
N SER A 148 -4.82 -11.85 -2.54
CA SER A 148 -4.20 -12.25 -1.28
C SER A 148 -3.92 -13.76 -1.24
N ARG A 149 -2.72 -14.14 -0.77
CA ARG A 149 -2.33 -15.56 -0.58
C ARG A 149 -3.18 -16.28 0.47
N THR A 150 -3.70 -15.55 1.45
CA THR A 150 -4.32 -16.15 2.64
C THR A 150 -5.81 -16.31 2.50
N ARG A 151 -6.50 -15.29 1.97
CA ARG A 151 -7.97 -15.25 1.86
C ARG A 151 -8.40 -14.48 0.62
N PRO A 152 -8.29 -15.06 -0.59
CA PRO A 152 -8.86 -14.45 -1.79
C PRO A 152 -10.40 -14.48 -1.68
N PRO A 153 -11.11 -13.35 -1.87
CA PRO A 153 -12.56 -13.33 -1.80
C PRO A 153 -13.20 -14.22 -2.87
N GLU A 154 -14.31 -14.88 -2.54
CA GLU A 154 -14.98 -15.81 -3.47
C GLU A 154 -15.39 -15.13 -4.78
N PHE A 155 -15.89 -13.90 -4.72
CA PHE A 155 -16.32 -13.16 -5.90
C PHE A 155 -15.16 -12.89 -6.87
N VAL A 156 -13.92 -12.75 -6.39
CA VAL A 156 -12.75 -12.53 -7.26
C VAL A 156 -12.47 -13.77 -8.10
N ARG A 157 -12.70 -14.98 -7.56
CA ARG A 157 -12.60 -16.22 -8.35
C ARG A 157 -13.64 -16.27 -9.46
N LYS A 158 -14.87 -15.85 -9.17
CA LYS A 158 -15.94 -15.77 -10.19
C LYS A 158 -15.64 -14.71 -11.24
N LEU A 159 -15.12 -13.55 -10.82
CA LEU A 159 -14.70 -12.46 -11.70
C LEU A 159 -13.60 -12.92 -12.66
N ALA A 160 -12.59 -13.63 -12.15
CA ALA A 160 -11.51 -14.18 -12.95
C ALA A 160 -12.04 -15.15 -14.03
N VAL A 161 -12.96 -16.05 -13.67
CA VAL A 161 -13.60 -16.94 -14.67
C VAL A 161 -14.36 -16.15 -15.74
N LEU A 162 -15.14 -15.13 -15.34
CA LEU A 162 -15.90 -14.30 -16.29
C LEU A 162 -15.01 -13.50 -17.22
N ALA A 163 -13.85 -13.04 -16.73
CA ALA A 163 -12.92 -12.23 -17.49
C ALA A 163 -11.85 -13.06 -18.23
N GLY A 164 -11.84 -14.39 -18.08
CA GLY A 164 -10.78 -15.24 -18.63
C GLY A 164 -9.40 -14.95 -18.02
N ALA A 165 -9.36 -14.60 -16.74
CA ALA A 165 -8.17 -14.14 -16.04
C ALA A 165 -7.54 -15.21 -15.16
N ASP A 166 -6.21 -15.19 -15.05
CA ASP A 166 -5.46 -16.00 -14.10
C ASP A 166 -5.30 -15.27 -12.76
N LEU A 167 -5.40 -16.02 -11.66
CA LEU A 167 -5.19 -15.47 -10.31
C LEU A 167 -3.73 -15.62 -9.89
N VAL A 168 -3.11 -14.49 -9.51
CA VAL A 168 -1.71 -14.44 -9.08
C VAL A 168 -1.64 -14.17 -7.58
N PRO A 169 -1.25 -15.15 -6.74
CA PRO A 169 -1.20 -14.97 -5.29
C PRO A 169 0.06 -14.18 -4.87
N ILE A 170 -0.13 -12.98 -4.32
CA ILE A 170 0.94 -12.08 -3.86
C ILE A 170 0.61 -11.59 -2.43
N GLY A 171 1.59 -11.61 -1.53
CA GLY A 171 1.53 -11.02 -0.18
C GLY A 171 1.48 -9.49 -0.24
N SER A 172 1.30 -8.80 0.88
CA SER A 172 1.33 -7.31 0.99
C SER A 172 0.36 -6.53 0.06
N ALA A 173 -0.43 -5.61 0.60
CA ALA A 173 -1.25 -4.74 -0.25
C ALA A 173 -0.39 -3.91 -1.23
N GLY A 174 0.73 -3.38 -0.74
CA GLY A 174 1.73 -2.64 -1.52
C GLY A 174 2.36 -3.43 -2.65
N ALA A 175 2.75 -4.68 -2.42
CA ALA A 175 3.31 -5.53 -3.45
C ALA A 175 2.28 -5.87 -4.54
N LYS A 176 1.02 -6.10 -4.17
CA LYS A 176 -0.08 -6.35 -5.13
C LYS A 176 -0.37 -5.16 -6.02
N ILE A 177 -0.47 -3.96 -5.43
CA ILE A 177 -0.69 -2.74 -6.20
C ILE A 177 0.54 -2.43 -7.06
N SER A 178 1.75 -2.58 -6.51
CA SER A 178 2.99 -2.37 -7.27
C SER A 178 3.10 -3.32 -8.47
N ALA A 179 2.65 -4.58 -8.34
CA ALA A 179 2.61 -5.54 -9.44
C ALA A 179 1.72 -5.08 -10.61
N VAL A 180 0.65 -4.30 -10.34
CA VAL A 180 -0.12 -3.63 -11.39
C VAL A 180 0.72 -2.55 -12.07
N LEU A 181 1.40 -1.73 -11.27
CA LEU A 181 2.20 -0.60 -11.77
C LEU A 181 3.48 -1.04 -12.51
N THR A 182 3.95 -2.27 -12.29
CA THR A 182 5.13 -2.85 -12.96
C THR A 182 4.76 -3.79 -14.11
N GLY A 183 3.47 -4.00 -14.40
CA GLY A 183 2.99 -4.86 -15.50
C GLY A 183 3.10 -6.36 -15.22
N GLU A 184 3.29 -6.76 -13.96
CA GLU A 184 3.30 -8.16 -13.53
C GLU A 184 1.88 -8.75 -13.49
N VAL A 185 0.88 -7.90 -13.24
CA VAL A 185 -0.55 -8.19 -13.33
C VAL A 185 -1.29 -6.99 -13.90
N GLU A 186 -2.52 -7.20 -14.36
CA GLU A 186 -3.34 -6.14 -14.96
C GLU A 186 -4.34 -5.55 -13.96
N ALA A 187 -4.66 -6.28 -12.89
CA ALA A 187 -5.55 -5.80 -11.84
C ALA A 187 -5.22 -6.39 -10.46
N TYR A 188 -5.64 -5.67 -9.43
CA TYR A 188 -5.72 -6.11 -8.05
C TYR A 188 -7.13 -5.81 -7.54
N VAL A 189 -7.79 -6.85 -7.00
CA VAL A 189 -9.12 -6.73 -6.40
C VAL A 189 -9.09 -7.32 -5.00
N HIS A 190 -9.60 -6.57 -4.03
CA HIS A 190 -9.74 -7.04 -2.66
C HIS A 190 -11.07 -6.61 -2.05
N ALA A 191 -11.65 -7.47 -1.23
CA ALA A 191 -12.74 -7.14 -0.32
C ALA A 191 -12.61 -7.97 0.95
N GLY A 192 -13.30 -7.54 2.01
CA GLY A 192 -13.27 -8.20 3.32
C GLY A 192 -12.40 -7.48 4.35
N GLY A 193 -12.11 -6.21 4.12
CA GLY A 193 -11.42 -5.33 5.06
C GLY A 193 -9.93 -5.20 4.80
N GLN A 194 -9.48 -3.96 4.88
CA GLN A 194 -8.14 -3.40 4.97
C GLN A 194 -8.22 -2.15 5.83
N TYR A 195 -7.10 -1.46 6.00
CA TYR A 195 -7.02 -0.15 6.60
C TYR A 195 -6.44 0.88 5.62
N GLU A 196 -6.57 2.16 5.97
CA GLU A 196 -6.05 3.27 5.17
C GLU A 196 -4.54 3.15 4.92
N TRP A 197 -3.75 2.69 5.90
CA TRP A 197 -2.30 2.54 5.76
C TRP A 197 -1.89 1.43 4.77
N ASP A 198 -2.72 0.41 4.56
CA ASP A 198 -2.47 -0.65 3.57
C ASP A 198 -2.50 -0.12 2.13
N SER A 199 -3.26 0.96 1.89
CA SER A 199 -3.62 1.40 0.53
C SER A 199 -3.21 2.84 0.21
N ALA A 200 -3.04 3.74 1.19
CA ALA A 200 -2.81 5.16 0.94
C ALA A 200 -1.58 5.42 0.06
N ALA A 201 -0.41 4.87 0.40
CA ALA A 201 0.80 5.11 -0.40
C ALA A 201 0.75 4.43 -1.76
N PRO A 202 0.37 3.13 -1.86
CA PRO A 202 0.22 2.48 -3.16
C PRO A 202 -0.80 3.16 -4.09
N VAL A 203 -1.91 3.65 -3.55
CA VAL A 203 -2.94 4.37 -4.34
C VAL A 203 -2.44 5.73 -4.79
N ALA A 204 -1.73 6.47 -3.94
CA ALA A 204 -1.12 7.74 -4.33
C ALA A 204 -0.19 7.56 -5.55
N VAL A 205 0.65 6.52 -5.52
CA VAL A 205 1.56 6.18 -6.62
C VAL A 205 0.77 5.70 -7.85
N ALA A 206 -0.26 4.86 -7.67
CA ALA A 206 -1.08 4.36 -8.78
C ALA A 206 -1.78 5.49 -9.53
N LEU A 207 -2.42 6.42 -8.81
CA LEU A 207 -3.09 7.57 -9.41
C LEU A 207 -2.09 8.49 -10.13
N ALA A 208 -0.92 8.73 -9.55
CA ALA A 208 0.13 9.52 -10.18
C ALA A 208 0.70 8.87 -11.46
N ALA A 209 0.67 7.54 -11.52
CA ALA A 209 1.07 6.75 -12.69
C ALA A 209 -0.02 6.63 -13.77
N GLY A 210 -1.24 7.11 -13.49
CA GLY A 210 -2.38 7.02 -14.41
C GLY A 210 -3.18 5.72 -14.34
N ALA A 211 -2.94 4.87 -13.33
CA ALA A 211 -3.80 3.71 -13.06
C ALA A 211 -5.16 4.13 -12.52
N HIS A 212 -6.13 3.22 -12.64
CA HIS A 212 -7.40 3.35 -11.95
C HIS A 212 -7.27 2.84 -10.51
N ALA A 213 -7.80 3.59 -9.54
CA ALA A 213 -7.95 3.15 -8.16
C ALA A 213 -9.29 3.63 -7.58
N SER A 214 -10.12 2.70 -7.08
CA SER A 214 -11.42 3.00 -6.50
C SER A 214 -11.84 1.94 -5.47
N ARG A 215 -12.98 2.17 -4.82
CA ARG A 215 -13.78 1.10 -4.20
C ARG A 215 -14.32 0.16 -5.29
N ILE A 216 -14.72 -1.05 -4.92
CA ILE A 216 -15.19 -2.06 -5.90
C ILE A 216 -16.54 -1.69 -6.55
N ASP A 217 -17.28 -0.74 -5.97
CA ASP A 217 -18.49 -0.15 -6.54
C ASP A 217 -18.20 1.05 -7.47
N GLY A 218 -16.92 1.43 -7.62
CA GLY A 218 -16.46 2.55 -8.43
C GLY A 218 -16.40 3.90 -7.70
N SER A 219 -16.82 3.98 -6.43
CA SER A 219 -16.72 5.23 -5.67
C SER A 219 -15.25 5.57 -5.34
N PRO A 220 -14.90 6.85 -5.17
CA PRO A 220 -13.55 7.24 -4.74
C PRO A 220 -13.14 6.60 -3.41
N LEU A 221 -11.85 6.34 -3.27
CA LEU A 221 -11.24 5.98 -1.99
C LEU A 221 -11.11 7.25 -1.14
N VAL A 222 -11.57 7.19 0.11
CA VAL A 222 -11.53 8.31 1.05
C VAL A 222 -10.62 7.95 2.22
N TYR A 223 -9.76 8.89 2.61
CA TYR A 223 -8.75 8.72 3.66
C TYR A 223 -8.94 9.75 4.77
N ASN A 224 -8.13 9.61 5.83
CA ASN A 224 -8.20 10.37 7.06
C ASN A 224 -9.56 10.30 7.76
N GLN A 225 -10.21 9.13 7.73
CA GLN A 225 -11.49 8.90 8.40
C GLN A 225 -11.29 8.62 9.89
N ALA A 226 -12.37 8.79 10.66
CA ALA A 226 -12.38 8.49 12.10
C ALA A 226 -12.16 7.00 12.34
N ASP A 227 -12.87 6.15 11.59
CA ASP A 227 -12.54 4.74 11.43
C ASP A 227 -11.67 4.58 10.17
N PRO A 228 -10.38 4.22 10.30
CA PRO A 228 -9.49 4.07 9.16
C PRO A 228 -9.70 2.72 8.45
N SER A 229 -10.80 2.02 8.67
CA SER A 229 -11.13 0.80 7.94
C SER A 229 -11.51 1.11 6.49
N LEU A 230 -10.95 0.32 5.56
CA LEU A 230 -11.24 0.38 4.13
C LEU A 230 -11.73 -1.01 3.69
N PRO A 231 -13.02 -1.19 3.38
CA PRO A 231 -13.59 -2.54 3.25
C PRO A 231 -13.16 -3.29 1.98
N ASP A 232 -12.82 -2.55 0.91
CA ASP A 232 -12.54 -3.10 -0.42
C ASP A 232 -11.80 -2.09 -1.29
N ILE A 233 -11.14 -2.60 -2.34
CA ILE A 233 -10.40 -1.79 -3.32
C ILE A 233 -10.30 -2.53 -4.66
N LEU A 234 -10.32 -1.74 -5.74
CA LEU A 234 -9.94 -2.12 -7.10
C LEU A 234 -8.80 -1.20 -7.55
N VAL A 235 -7.67 -1.78 -7.95
CA VAL A 235 -6.61 -1.09 -8.69
C VAL A 235 -6.34 -1.83 -9.99
N CYS A 236 -6.31 -1.15 -11.12
CA CYS A 236 -6.10 -1.80 -12.43
C CYS A 236 -5.59 -0.82 -13.48
N LEU A 237 -5.21 -1.36 -14.64
CA LEU A 237 -4.99 -0.57 -15.84
C LEU A 237 -6.28 0.21 -16.21
N PRO A 238 -6.17 1.48 -16.63
CA PRO A 238 -7.34 2.37 -16.77
C PRO A 238 -8.41 1.84 -17.72
N ASP A 239 -8.01 1.24 -18.84
CA ASP A 239 -8.92 0.69 -19.85
C ASP A 239 -9.72 -0.53 -19.36
N LEU A 240 -9.25 -1.20 -18.31
CA LEU A 240 -9.93 -2.37 -17.74
C LEU A 240 -10.97 -2.00 -16.69
N ALA A 241 -10.92 -0.79 -16.13
CA ALA A 241 -11.77 -0.39 -15.02
C ALA A 241 -13.28 -0.50 -15.34
N PRO A 242 -13.81 -0.04 -16.50
CA PRO A 242 -15.23 -0.16 -16.80
C PRO A 242 -15.70 -1.61 -16.84
N THR A 243 -14.91 -2.50 -17.44
CA THR A 243 -15.22 -3.93 -17.58
C THR A 243 -15.20 -4.63 -16.23
N LEU A 244 -14.18 -4.37 -15.40
CA LEU A 244 -14.07 -4.97 -14.07
C LEU A 244 -15.18 -4.51 -13.13
N LEU A 245 -15.48 -3.20 -13.10
CA LEU A 245 -16.57 -2.66 -12.28
C LEU A 245 -17.93 -3.22 -12.71
N ALA A 246 -18.18 -3.38 -14.01
CA ALA A 246 -19.40 -4.02 -14.50
C ALA A 246 -19.51 -5.47 -14.04
N GLY A 247 -18.43 -6.27 -14.19
CA GLY A 247 -18.39 -7.66 -13.75
C GLY A 247 -18.57 -7.82 -12.24
N ILE A 248 -17.94 -6.95 -11.44
CA ILE A 248 -18.10 -6.94 -9.98
C ILE A 248 -19.56 -6.64 -9.61
N ARG A 249 -20.18 -5.64 -10.24
CA ARG A 249 -21.57 -5.27 -9.96
C ARG A 249 -22.53 -6.42 -10.27
N ASP A 250 -22.31 -7.15 -11.36
CA ASP A 250 -23.16 -8.28 -11.75
C ASP A 250 -23.04 -9.47 -10.79
N LEU A 251 -21.88 -9.64 -10.15
CA LEU A 251 -21.65 -10.68 -9.13
C LEU A 251 -22.24 -10.36 -7.75
N HIS A 252 -22.61 -9.10 -7.49
CA HIS A 252 -23.22 -8.66 -6.23
C HIS A 252 -24.75 -8.44 -6.33
N ARG A 253 -25.35 -8.72 -7.50
CA ARG A 253 -26.81 -8.79 -7.68
C ARG A 253 -27.34 -10.14 -7.25
#